data_AF-A0A438KLS2-F1
#
_entry.id   AF-A0A438KLS2-F1
#
_cell.length_a   1.000
_cell.length_b   1.000
_cell.length_c   1.000
_cell.angle_alpha   90.00
_cell.angle_beta   90.00
_cell.angle_gamma   90.00
#
_symmetry.space_group_name_H-M   'P 1'
#
loop_
_entity.id
_entity.type
_entity.pdbx_description
1 polymer ?
#
loop_
_entity_poly.entity_id
_entity_poly.type
_entity_poly.pdbx_seq_one_letter_code
_entity_poly.pdbx_strand_id
1 'polypeptide(L)'
;MMRTKLHCHQTADATIDYISSENLKAMPDPETQITGLTEGLDSKDWAKVCESLNDARRFALYHSALMAPILEKVLLVLVKAMKNPRSALSKTSIMASTDIFNTFGDELLQPTNSDAFDHMLLQLLLKASQDKKFVCEEADKALKAMVGSMTPLPLLQKLQAYVNHANLRIRAKAAISISHWAGGNERVWVGSLVQIAAELLNDRLPEAREAARSTVISIYDAFTENEEQKQESWQNFCQSNLTPLHAQSMVKIISSQ
;
A
#
# COMPACT_ATOMS: atom_id res chain seq x y z
N MET A 1 -42.91 20.40 -35.36
CA MET A 1 -41.93 20.44 -34.26
C MET A 1 -41.30 19.05 -34.13
N MET A 2 -40.22 18.79 -34.87
CA MET A 2 -39.54 17.48 -34.88
C MET A 2 -38.63 17.39 -33.65
N ARG A 3 -38.84 16.39 -32.79
CA ARG A 3 -37.93 16.05 -31.69
C ARG A 3 -36.83 15.15 -32.23
N THR A 4 -35.64 15.72 -32.41
CA THR A 4 -34.41 14.99 -32.68
C THR A 4 -34.10 14.09 -31.49
N LYS A 5 -34.16 12.76 -31.67
CA LYS A 5 -33.63 11.81 -30.69
C LYS A 5 -32.12 12.01 -30.61
N LEU A 6 -31.64 12.60 -29.51
CA LEU A 6 -30.22 12.52 -29.15
C LEU A 6 -29.85 11.04 -29.05
N HIS A 7 -29.00 10.59 -29.97
CA HIS A 7 -28.29 9.33 -29.83
C HIS A 7 -27.39 9.45 -28.60
N CYS A 8 -27.83 8.86 -27.49
CA CYS A 8 -26.96 8.55 -26.38
C CYS A 8 -25.86 7.65 -26.96
N HIS A 9 -24.64 8.19 -27.08
CA HIS A 9 -23.47 7.35 -27.35
C HIS A 9 -23.35 6.44 -26.14
N GLN A 10 -23.87 5.23 -26.26
CA GLN A 10 -23.45 4.11 -25.43
C GLN A 10 -21.96 3.94 -25.74
N THR A 11 -21.09 4.53 -24.92
CA THR A 11 -19.71 4.07 -24.84
C THR A 11 -19.79 2.58 -24.62
N ALA A 12 -19.40 1.80 -25.64
CA ALA A 12 -19.23 0.36 -25.53
C ALA A 12 -18.45 0.09 -24.24
N ASP A 13 -18.90 -0.89 -23.45
CA ASP A 13 -18.23 -1.27 -22.23
C ASP A 13 -16.87 -1.86 -22.64
N ALA A 14 -15.85 -1.00 -22.68
CA ALA A 14 -14.52 -1.38 -23.13
C ALA A 14 -14.00 -2.44 -22.15
N THR A 15 -13.86 -3.67 -22.64
CA THR A 15 -13.32 -4.77 -21.87
C THR A 15 -11.83 -4.51 -21.63
N ILE A 16 -11.47 -4.12 -20.42
CA ILE A 16 -10.07 -3.97 -20.00
C ILE A 16 -9.51 -5.36 -19.69
N ASP A 17 -8.43 -5.73 -20.39
CA ASP A 17 -7.67 -6.93 -20.08
C ASP A 17 -6.71 -6.67 -18.90
N TYR A 18 -6.66 -7.60 -17.94
CA TYR A 18 -5.84 -7.50 -16.73
C TYR A 18 -4.64 -8.44 -16.85
N ILE A 19 -3.60 -7.96 -17.53
CA ILE A 19 -2.35 -8.71 -17.71
C ILE A 19 -1.54 -8.64 -16.41
N SER A 20 -1.15 -9.79 -15.88
CA SER A 20 -0.28 -9.85 -14.70
C SER A 20 1.14 -9.37 -15.03
N SER A 21 1.87 -8.91 -14.01
CA SER A 21 3.15 -8.22 -14.20
C SER A 21 4.20 -9.12 -14.87
N GLU A 22 4.22 -10.41 -14.55
CA GLU A 22 5.09 -11.42 -15.14
C GLU A 22 4.82 -11.68 -16.63
N ASN A 23 3.63 -11.31 -17.12
CA ASN A 23 3.23 -11.47 -18.52
C ASN A 23 3.34 -10.18 -19.33
N LEU A 24 3.69 -9.06 -18.70
CA LEU A 24 3.99 -7.82 -19.43
C LEU A 24 5.27 -7.98 -20.24
N LYS A 25 5.39 -7.20 -21.31
CA LYS A 25 6.56 -7.21 -22.20
C LYS A 25 7.15 -5.81 -22.29
N ALA A 26 8.46 -5.73 -22.46
CA ALA A 26 9.16 -4.48 -22.74
C ALA A 26 8.56 -3.76 -23.96
N MET A 27 8.79 -2.45 -24.05
CA MET A 27 8.33 -1.67 -25.19
C MET A 27 9.40 -1.65 -26.28
N PRO A 28 9.02 -1.76 -27.57
CA PRO A 28 10.01 -1.84 -28.66
C PRO A 28 10.79 -0.53 -28.88
N ASP A 29 10.23 0.61 -28.50
CA ASP A 29 10.86 1.93 -28.67
C ASP A 29 10.44 2.87 -27.51
N PRO A 30 11.03 2.69 -26.31
CA PRO A 30 10.56 3.38 -25.10
C PRO A 30 10.88 4.89 -25.10
N GLU A 31 11.95 5.31 -25.78
CA GLU A 31 12.40 6.71 -25.88
C GLU A 31 11.39 7.58 -26.63
N THR A 32 10.76 7.05 -27.68
CA THR A 32 9.72 7.79 -28.41
C THR A 32 8.36 7.70 -27.72
N GLN A 33 8.09 6.57 -27.06
CA GLN A 33 6.79 6.29 -26.45
C GLN A 33 6.58 6.99 -25.10
N ILE A 34 7.63 7.49 -24.44
CA ILE A 34 7.50 8.19 -23.14
C ILE A 34 6.66 9.47 -23.26
N THR A 35 6.75 10.16 -24.40
CA THR A 35 5.89 11.32 -24.72
C THR A 35 4.44 10.90 -24.84
N GLY A 36 4.17 9.80 -25.55
CA GLY A 36 2.82 9.23 -25.72
C GLY A 36 2.21 8.75 -24.40
N LEU A 37 3.03 8.22 -23.48
CA LEU A 37 2.58 7.89 -22.12
C LEU A 37 2.02 9.13 -21.42
N THR A 38 2.79 10.23 -21.45
CA THR A 38 2.43 11.47 -20.77
C THR A 38 1.12 12.05 -21.29
N GLU A 39 0.92 12.06 -22.61
CA GLU A 39 -0.32 12.52 -23.26
C GLU A 39 -1.50 11.61 -22.94
N GLY A 40 -1.30 10.29 -22.96
CA GLY A 40 -2.34 9.32 -22.68
C GLY A 40 -2.83 9.35 -21.22
N LEU A 41 -1.93 9.60 -20.27
CA LEU A 41 -2.27 9.80 -18.87
C LEU A 41 -3.12 11.06 -18.61
N ASP A 42 -2.99 12.09 -19.46
CA ASP A 42 -3.79 13.32 -19.40
C ASP A 42 -5.16 13.18 -20.09
N SER A 43 -5.43 12.04 -20.72
CA SER A 43 -6.68 11.81 -21.45
C SER A 43 -7.92 11.93 -20.55
N LYS A 44 -9.00 12.45 -21.13
CA LYS A 44 -10.33 12.44 -20.51
C LYS A 44 -11.06 11.11 -20.73
N ASP A 45 -10.59 10.31 -21.68
CA ASP A 45 -11.11 8.96 -21.93
C ASP A 45 -10.49 7.98 -20.92
N TRP A 46 -11.34 7.46 -20.04
CA TRP A 46 -10.94 6.52 -19.00
C TRP A 46 -10.32 5.23 -19.57
N ALA A 47 -10.76 4.78 -20.75
CA ALA A 47 -10.21 3.59 -21.40
C ALA A 47 -8.79 3.87 -21.87
N LYS A 48 -8.54 5.07 -22.43
CA LYS A 48 -7.20 5.50 -22.78
C LYS A 48 -6.29 5.62 -21.56
N VAL A 49 -6.80 6.12 -20.44
CA VAL A 49 -6.04 6.14 -19.18
C VAL A 49 -5.69 4.72 -18.72
N CYS A 50 -6.60 3.73 -18.86
CA CYS A 50 -6.26 2.33 -18.56
C CYS A 50 -5.11 1.80 -19.43
N GLU A 51 -5.13 2.07 -20.73
CA GLU A 51 -4.03 1.72 -21.64
C GLU A 51 -2.71 2.34 -21.19
N SER A 52 -2.72 3.66 -20.93
CA SER A 52 -1.53 4.38 -20.50
C SER A 52 -1.03 3.95 -19.12
N LEU A 53 -1.90 3.54 -18.21
CA LEU A 53 -1.48 2.94 -16.94
C LEU A 53 -0.84 1.56 -17.14
N ASN A 54 -1.28 0.77 -18.12
CA ASN A 54 -0.59 -0.46 -18.50
C ASN A 54 0.77 -0.19 -19.16
N ASP A 55 0.89 0.87 -19.95
CA ASP A 55 2.20 1.30 -20.46
C ASP A 55 3.10 1.81 -19.32
N ALA A 56 2.57 2.54 -18.34
CA ALA A 56 3.32 2.94 -17.14
C ALA A 56 3.87 1.73 -16.37
N ARG A 57 3.11 0.62 -16.30
CA ARG A 57 3.60 -0.65 -15.73
C ARG A 57 4.80 -1.20 -16.50
N ARG A 58 4.72 -1.21 -17.83
CA ARG A 58 5.81 -1.67 -18.70
C ARG A 58 7.04 -0.77 -18.58
N PHE A 59 6.83 0.55 -18.46
CA PHE A 59 7.91 1.49 -18.19
C PHE A 59 8.56 1.25 -16.82
N ALA A 60 7.78 1.08 -15.76
CA ALA A 60 8.33 0.77 -14.44
C ALA A 60 9.21 -0.50 -14.50
N LEU A 61 8.68 -1.60 -15.05
CA LEU A 61 9.36 -2.89 -15.04
C LEU A 61 10.59 -2.98 -15.95
N TYR A 62 10.60 -2.28 -17.10
CA TYR A 62 11.65 -2.47 -18.13
C TYR A 62 12.45 -1.21 -18.47
N HIS A 63 11.94 -0.03 -18.11
CA HIS A 63 12.47 1.27 -18.56
C HIS A 63 12.34 2.34 -17.47
N SER A 64 12.55 1.97 -16.19
CA SER A 64 12.28 2.82 -15.02
C SER A 64 12.99 4.17 -15.08
N ALA A 65 14.23 4.20 -15.61
CA ALA A 65 15.01 5.42 -15.79
C ALA A 65 14.31 6.48 -16.67
N LEU A 66 13.53 6.06 -17.67
CA LEU A 66 12.77 6.98 -18.53
C LEU A 66 11.49 7.50 -17.85
N MET A 67 10.94 6.72 -16.91
CA MET A 67 9.74 7.11 -16.16
C MET A 67 10.07 7.94 -14.92
N ALA A 68 11.25 7.81 -14.34
CA ALA A 68 11.66 8.53 -13.13
C ALA A 68 11.44 10.06 -13.22
N PRO A 69 11.75 10.76 -14.35
CA PRO A 69 11.49 12.19 -14.48
C PRO A 69 10.01 12.61 -14.43
N ILE A 70 9.09 11.67 -14.70
CA ILE A 70 7.65 11.92 -14.70
C ILE A 70 6.93 11.16 -13.57
N LEU A 71 7.67 10.58 -12.62
CA LEU A 71 7.12 9.69 -11.59
C LEU A 71 6.03 10.38 -10.75
N GLU A 72 6.28 11.60 -10.27
CA GLU A 72 5.31 12.38 -9.49
C GLU A 72 3.98 12.53 -10.26
N LYS A 73 4.05 12.88 -11.55
CA LYS A 73 2.86 12.99 -12.41
C LYS A 73 2.12 11.66 -12.51
N VAL A 74 2.85 10.55 -12.67
CA VAL A 74 2.23 9.21 -12.70
C VAL A 74 1.52 8.92 -11.38
N LEU A 75 2.14 9.20 -10.23
CA LEU A 75 1.52 9.02 -8.91
C LEU A 75 0.22 9.81 -8.76
N LEU A 76 0.20 11.07 -9.20
CA LEU A 76 -1.01 11.91 -9.17
C LEU A 76 -2.14 11.33 -10.04
N VAL A 77 -1.79 10.76 -11.20
CA VAL A 77 -2.76 10.10 -12.09
C VAL A 77 -3.28 8.81 -11.46
N LEU A 78 -2.44 8.01 -10.80
CA LEU A 78 -2.88 6.83 -10.04
C LEU A 78 -3.91 7.21 -8.98
N VAL A 79 -3.63 8.23 -8.17
CA VAL A 79 -4.56 8.74 -7.15
C VAL A 79 -5.91 9.11 -7.76
N LYS A 80 -5.90 9.84 -8.88
CA LYS A 80 -7.11 10.25 -9.60
C LYS A 80 -7.86 9.05 -10.18
N ALA A 81 -7.15 8.08 -10.74
CA ALA A 81 -7.71 6.87 -11.33
C ALA A 81 -8.34 5.95 -10.26
N MET A 82 -7.71 5.79 -9.09
CA MET A 82 -8.30 5.08 -7.95
C MET A 82 -9.60 5.72 -7.48
N LYS A 83 -9.69 7.06 -7.44
CA LYS A 83 -10.92 7.76 -7.05
C LYS A 83 -12.06 7.63 -8.05
N ASN A 84 -11.80 7.14 -9.28
CA ASN A 84 -12.83 7.00 -10.30
C ASN A 84 -13.86 5.92 -9.92
N PRO A 85 -15.16 6.11 -10.19
CA PRO A 85 -16.19 5.11 -9.90
C PRO A 85 -16.08 3.83 -10.75
N ARG A 86 -15.37 3.87 -11.88
CA ARG A 86 -15.15 2.70 -12.72
C ARG A 86 -14.15 1.77 -12.07
N SER A 87 -14.60 0.58 -11.67
CA SER A 87 -13.72 -0.41 -11.04
C SER A 87 -12.61 -0.89 -11.95
N ALA A 88 -12.79 -0.86 -13.28
CA ALA A 88 -11.73 -1.22 -14.22
C ALA A 88 -10.55 -0.27 -14.11
N LEU A 89 -10.79 1.03 -14.26
CA LEU A 89 -9.75 2.05 -14.10
C LEU A 89 -9.12 2.05 -12.69
N SER A 90 -9.96 1.93 -11.65
CA SER A 90 -9.45 1.84 -10.28
C SER A 90 -8.57 0.61 -10.08
N LYS A 91 -8.92 -0.55 -10.63
CA LYS A 91 -8.11 -1.77 -10.50
C LYS A 91 -6.82 -1.67 -11.31
N THR A 92 -6.87 -1.19 -12.55
CA THR A 92 -5.67 -0.98 -13.38
C THR A 92 -4.68 -0.04 -12.70
N SER A 93 -5.18 1.02 -12.05
CA SER A 93 -4.34 1.92 -11.25
C SER A 93 -3.71 1.23 -10.04
N ILE A 94 -4.41 0.33 -9.37
CA ILE A 94 -3.86 -0.41 -8.22
C ILE A 94 -2.79 -1.41 -8.70
N MET A 95 -3.05 -2.13 -9.80
CA MET A 95 -2.04 -3.02 -10.42
C MET A 95 -0.80 -2.24 -10.83
N ALA A 96 -0.97 -1.03 -11.37
CA ALA A 96 0.15 -0.14 -11.68
C ALA A 96 0.91 0.31 -10.44
N SER A 97 0.22 0.54 -9.33
CA SER A 97 0.86 0.89 -8.05
C SER A 97 1.76 -0.24 -7.56
N THR A 98 1.33 -1.51 -7.66
CA THR A 98 2.14 -2.70 -7.32
C THR A 98 3.48 -2.71 -8.07
N ASP A 99 3.45 -2.53 -9.39
CA ASP A 99 4.67 -2.56 -10.22
C ASP A 99 5.59 -1.37 -9.89
N ILE A 100 5.00 -0.20 -9.63
CA ILE A 100 5.73 1.01 -9.25
C ILE A 100 6.39 0.84 -7.88
N PHE A 101 5.71 0.23 -6.89
CA PHE A 101 6.31 -0.07 -5.59
C PHE A 101 7.52 -0.97 -5.73
N ASN A 102 7.36 -2.10 -6.42
CA ASN A 102 8.44 -3.07 -6.63
C ASN A 102 9.63 -2.49 -7.41
N THR A 103 9.40 -1.47 -8.23
CA THR A 103 10.43 -0.84 -9.06
C THR A 103 11.15 0.29 -8.33
N PHE A 104 10.38 1.23 -7.76
CA PHE A 104 10.92 2.51 -7.27
C PHE A 104 11.18 2.50 -5.77
N GLY A 105 10.53 1.64 -4.98
CA GLY A 105 10.77 1.50 -3.54
C GLY A 105 10.91 2.84 -2.81
N ASP A 106 12.05 3.05 -2.15
CA ASP A 106 12.34 4.25 -1.35
C ASP A 106 12.41 5.56 -2.18
N GLU A 107 12.57 5.51 -3.50
CA GLU A 107 12.49 6.72 -4.34
C GLU A 107 11.10 7.41 -4.24
N LEU A 108 10.07 6.63 -3.93
CA LEU A 108 8.71 7.13 -3.70
C LEU A 108 8.58 7.94 -2.41
N LEU A 109 9.52 7.76 -1.48
CA LEU A 109 9.54 8.47 -0.18
C LEU A 109 10.35 9.77 -0.24
N GLN A 110 11.02 10.05 -1.37
CA GLN A 110 11.77 11.30 -1.57
C GLN A 110 10.85 12.53 -1.48
N PRO A 111 11.36 13.70 -1.04
CA PRO A 111 10.55 14.90 -0.87
C PRO A 111 9.75 15.31 -2.10
N THR A 112 10.28 15.06 -3.31
CA THR A 112 9.61 15.36 -4.59
C THR A 112 8.35 14.54 -4.82
N ASN A 113 8.26 13.33 -4.27
CA ASN A 113 7.14 12.42 -4.46
C ASN A 113 6.23 12.30 -3.22
N SER A 114 6.68 12.81 -2.07
CA SER A 114 6.11 12.53 -0.76
C SER A 114 4.62 12.86 -0.66
N ASP A 115 4.20 14.02 -1.17
CA ASP A 115 2.79 14.43 -1.13
C ASP A 115 1.92 13.53 -2.01
N ALA A 116 2.37 13.22 -3.23
CA ALA A 116 1.65 12.35 -4.14
C ALA A 116 1.56 10.91 -3.59
N PHE A 117 2.64 10.44 -2.95
CA PHE A 117 2.69 9.16 -2.26
C PHE A 117 1.71 9.10 -1.08
N ASP A 118 1.64 10.13 -0.24
CA ASP A 118 0.73 10.17 0.90
C ASP A 118 -0.74 10.06 0.45
N HIS A 119 -1.11 10.77 -0.62
CA HIS A 119 -2.43 10.65 -1.21
C HIS A 119 -2.69 9.25 -1.78
N MET A 120 -1.69 8.64 -2.42
CA MET A 120 -1.78 7.28 -2.96
C MET A 120 -1.97 6.24 -1.85
N LEU A 121 -1.19 6.34 -0.77
CA LEU A 121 -1.29 5.48 0.39
C LEU A 121 -2.69 5.55 1.02
N LEU A 122 -3.22 6.75 1.24
CA LEU A 122 -4.60 6.93 1.72
C LEU A 122 -5.61 6.27 0.77
N GLN A 123 -5.46 6.44 -0.55
CA GLN A 123 -6.38 5.83 -1.51
C GLN A 123 -6.29 4.30 -1.48
N LEU A 124 -5.10 3.71 -1.40
CA LEU A 124 -4.94 2.26 -1.30
C LEU A 124 -5.59 1.70 -0.03
N LEU A 125 -5.40 2.35 1.13
CA LEU A 125 -6.05 1.95 2.38
C LEU A 125 -7.57 2.03 2.29
N LEU A 126 -8.11 3.09 1.66
CA LEU A 126 -9.54 3.22 1.39
C LEU A 126 -10.04 2.10 0.46
N LYS A 127 -9.28 1.76 -0.58
CA LYS A 127 -9.62 0.70 -1.54
C LYS A 127 -9.47 -0.70 -0.97
N ALA A 128 -8.61 -0.91 0.00
CA ALA A 128 -8.54 -2.15 0.77
C ALA A 128 -9.71 -2.26 1.77
N SER A 129 -10.33 -1.14 2.16
CA SER A 129 -11.38 -1.09 3.20
C SER A 129 -12.82 -1.27 2.68
N GLN A 130 -13.00 -1.52 1.40
CA GLN A 130 -14.32 -1.66 0.76
C GLN A 130 -14.73 -3.14 0.61
N ASP A 131 -16.04 -3.35 0.49
CA ASP A 131 -16.63 -4.69 0.44
C ASP A 131 -16.53 -5.36 -0.96
N LYS A 132 -16.12 -4.59 -1.99
CA LYS A 132 -15.96 -5.09 -3.36
C LYS A 132 -14.63 -5.83 -3.54
N LYS A 133 -14.67 -7.16 -3.39
CA LYS A 133 -13.50 -8.07 -3.50
C LYS A 133 -12.59 -7.78 -4.70
N PHE A 134 -13.15 -7.58 -5.89
CA PHE A 134 -12.40 -7.35 -7.13
C PHE A 134 -11.35 -6.22 -7.06
N VAL A 135 -11.65 -5.16 -6.30
CA VAL A 135 -10.73 -4.02 -6.13
C VAL A 135 -10.00 -4.11 -4.79
N CYS A 136 -10.69 -4.59 -3.75
CA CYS A 136 -10.15 -4.75 -2.40
C CYS A 136 -8.96 -5.72 -2.35
N GLU A 137 -9.08 -6.90 -2.95
CA GLU A 137 -7.99 -7.90 -2.99
C GLU A 137 -6.78 -7.39 -3.75
N GLU A 138 -6.99 -6.60 -4.81
CA GLU A 138 -5.89 -5.98 -5.55
C GLU A 138 -5.20 -4.89 -4.72
N ALA A 139 -5.97 -4.11 -3.94
CA ALA A 139 -5.41 -3.10 -3.05
C ALA A 139 -4.58 -3.72 -1.91
N ASP A 140 -5.05 -4.84 -1.34
CA ASP A 140 -4.30 -5.60 -0.34
C ASP A 140 -2.97 -6.13 -0.91
N LYS A 141 -2.95 -6.64 -2.15
CA LYS A 141 -1.71 -7.03 -2.85
C LYS A 141 -0.76 -5.85 -3.02
N ALA A 142 -1.27 -4.69 -3.45
CA ALA A 142 -0.45 -3.49 -3.63
C ALA A 142 0.14 -2.99 -2.31
N LEU A 143 -0.63 -2.99 -1.21
CA LEU A 143 -0.13 -2.65 0.12
C LEU A 143 0.96 -3.63 0.58
N LYS A 144 0.79 -4.94 0.31
CA LYS A 144 1.82 -5.94 0.62
C LYS A 144 3.10 -5.72 -0.20
N ALA A 145 2.98 -5.40 -1.49
CA ALA A 145 4.13 -5.10 -2.34
C ALA A 145 4.87 -3.85 -1.86
N MET A 146 4.14 -2.79 -1.49
CA MET A 146 4.70 -1.56 -0.92
C MET A 146 5.57 -1.84 0.32
N VAL A 147 5.02 -2.59 1.27
CA VAL A 147 5.71 -2.99 2.50
C VAL A 147 6.94 -3.86 2.19
N GLY A 148 6.87 -4.74 1.19
CA GLY A 148 7.97 -5.62 0.80
C GLY A 148 9.08 -4.97 -0.03
N SER A 149 8.87 -3.75 -0.54
CA SER A 149 9.79 -3.07 -1.47
C SER A 149 10.43 -1.79 -0.91
N MET A 150 10.07 -1.39 0.30
CA MET A 150 10.53 -0.15 0.94
C MET A 150 11.21 -0.41 2.27
N THR A 151 12.10 0.48 2.66
CA THR A 151 12.75 0.44 3.97
C THR A 151 11.70 0.63 5.08
N PRO A 152 11.67 -0.26 6.10
CA PRO A 152 10.60 -0.26 7.11
C PRO A 152 10.44 1.05 7.87
N LEU A 153 11.52 1.68 8.34
CA LEU A 153 11.42 2.84 9.23
C LEU A 153 10.78 4.08 8.56
N PRO A 154 11.23 4.55 7.38
CA PRO A 154 10.59 5.66 6.67
C PRO A 154 9.12 5.38 6.32
N LEU A 155 8.79 4.17 5.87
CA LEU A 155 7.40 3.83 5.53
C LEU A 155 6.53 3.67 6.79
N LEU A 156 7.08 3.20 7.91
CA LEU A 156 6.39 3.13 9.20
C LEU A 156 5.97 4.53 9.67
N GLN A 157 6.84 5.54 9.50
CA GLN A 157 6.52 6.94 9.81
C GLN A 157 5.32 7.44 8.99
N LYS A 158 5.21 7.05 7.72
CA LYS A 158 4.03 7.35 6.89
C LYS A 158 2.78 6.60 7.34
N LEU A 159 2.90 5.32 7.68
CA LEU A 159 1.79 4.49 8.15
C LEU A 159 1.28 4.87 9.54
N GLN A 160 2.11 5.50 10.38
CA GLN A 160 1.75 5.91 11.73
C GLN A 160 0.56 6.88 11.77
N ALA A 161 0.41 7.73 10.74
CA ALA A 161 -0.76 8.60 10.61
C ALA A 161 -2.08 7.82 10.44
N TYR A 162 -2.02 6.58 9.96
CA TYR A 162 -3.19 5.78 9.61
C TYR A 162 -3.60 4.77 10.69
N VAL A 163 -2.68 4.34 11.56
CA VAL A 163 -3.04 3.49 12.72
C VAL A 163 -3.84 4.23 13.79
N ASN A 164 -3.90 5.57 13.73
CA ASN A 164 -4.72 6.41 14.59
C ASN A 164 -5.86 7.14 13.83
N HIS A 165 -6.17 6.68 12.62
CA HIS A 165 -7.17 7.33 11.76
C HIS A 165 -8.61 7.20 12.30
N ALA A 166 -9.46 8.21 12.09
CA ALA A 166 -10.84 8.20 12.58
C ALA A 166 -11.69 7.03 11.99
N ASN A 167 -11.48 6.72 10.71
CA ASN A 167 -12.09 5.56 10.05
C ASN A 167 -11.43 4.25 10.53
N LEU A 168 -12.23 3.42 11.23
CA LEU A 168 -11.76 2.17 11.82
C LEU A 168 -11.18 1.20 10.77
N ARG A 169 -11.77 1.12 9.58
CA ARG A 169 -11.33 0.18 8.53
C ARG A 169 -9.95 0.54 7.97
N ILE A 170 -9.67 1.84 7.86
CA ILE A 170 -8.34 2.33 7.49
C ILE A 170 -7.31 1.94 8.54
N ARG A 171 -7.64 2.09 9.83
CA ARG A 171 -6.74 1.66 10.92
C ARG A 171 -6.44 0.17 10.84
N ALA A 172 -7.45 -0.66 10.62
CA ALA A 172 -7.26 -2.10 10.45
C ALA A 172 -6.33 -2.43 9.27
N LYS A 173 -6.50 -1.78 8.12
CA LYS A 173 -5.63 -2.01 6.95
C LYS A 173 -4.21 -1.48 7.14
N ALA A 174 -4.03 -0.37 7.85
CA ALA A 174 -2.70 0.10 8.24
C ALA A 174 -2.03 -0.88 9.20
N ALA A 175 -2.75 -1.39 10.20
CA ALA A 175 -2.26 -2.39 11.14
C ALA A 175 -1.82 -3.68 10.44
N ILE A 176 -2.63 -4.20 9.51
CA ILE A 176 -2.30 -5.38 8.70
C ILE A 176 -1.04 -5.13 7.87
N SER A 177 -0.93 -3.95 7.25
CA SER A 177 0.26 -3.58 6.46
C SER A 177 1.52 -3.59 7.32
N ILE A 178 1.47 -3.05 8.53
CA ILE A 178 2.59 -3.04 9.48
C ILE A 178 2.95 -4.45 9.96
N SER A 179 1.96 -5.33 10.19
CA SER A 179 2.21 -6.69 10.68
C SER A 179 3.06 -7.54 9.74
N HIS A 180 3.08 -7.22 8.45
CA HIS A 180 3.91 -7.89 7.46
C HIS A 180 5.42 -7.62 7.63
N TRP A 181 5.83 -6.57 8.35
CA TRP A 181 7.24 -6.30 8.65
C TRP A 181 7.76 -6.99 9.91
N ALA A 182 6.88 -7.52 10.74
CA ALA A 182 7.15 -7.70 12.17
C ALA A 182 8.21 -8.75 12.56
N GLY A 183 8.98 -9.30 11.61
CA GLY A 183 10.11 -10.23 11.84
C GLY A 183 11.51 -9.63 11.61
N GLY A 184 11.67 -8.32 11.47
CA GLY A 184 13.00 -7.70 11.28
C GLY A 184 13.79 -7.53 12.59
N ASN A 185 15.08 -7.89 12.58
CA ASN A 185 15.97 -7.86 13.77
C ASN A 185 16.51 -6.46 14.14
N GLU A 186 16.02 -5.40 13.50
CA GLU A 186 16.51 -4.05 13.71
C GLU A 186 15.84 -3.37 14.92
N ARG A 187 16.57 -3.36 16.05
CA ARG A 187 16.12 -2.81 17.34
C ARG A 187 15.59 -1.37 17.28
N VAL A 188 15.97 -0.58 16.26
CA VAL A 188 15.65 0.86 16.15
C VAL A 188 14.16 1.12 15.98
N TRP A 189 13.44 0.32 15.18
CA TRP A 189 12.02 0.53 14.92
C TRP A 189 11.11 -0.46 15.65
N VAL A 190 11.67 -1.53 16.22
CA VAL A 190 10.94 -2.48 17.07
C VAL A 190 10.28 -1.79 18.28
N GLY A 191 10.92 -0.76 18.85
CA GLY A 191 10.33 0.08 19.90
C GLY A 191 9.07 0.83 19.43
N SER A 192 9.10 1.41 18.22
CA SER A 192 7.93 2.08 17.64
C SER A 192 6.82 1.07 17.28
N LEU A 193 7.19 -0.10 16.77
CA LEU A 193 6.22 -1.15 16.46
C LEU A 193 5.51 -1.67 17.71
N VAL A 194 6.25 -1.88 18.81
CA VAL A 194 5.66 -2.40 20.04
C VAL A 194 4.66 -1.42 20.64
N GLN A 195 4.92 -0.11 20.52
CA GLN A 195 3.98 0.95 20.91
C GLN A 195 2.72 0.92 20.05
N ILE A 196 2.87 0.89 18.72
CA ILE A 196 1.75 0.82 17.78
C ILE A 196 0.90 -0.43 18.03
N ALA A 197 1.55 -1.60 18.18
CA ALA A 197 0.85 -2.85 18.45
C ALA A 197 0.06 -2.76 19.76
N ALA A 198 0.66 -2.25 20.84
CA ALA A 198 0.00 -2.10 22.13
C ALA A 198 -1.26 -1.21 22.07
N GLU A 199 -1.20 -0.10 21.33
CA GLU A 199 -2.36 0.78 21.11
C GLU A 199 -3.49 0.05 20.36
N LEU A 200 -3.14 -0.72 19.33
CA LEU A 200 -4.08 -1.42 18.47
C LEU A 200 -4.70 -2.67 19.11
N LEU A 201 -4.13 -3.22 20.19
CA LEU A 201 -4.70 -4.38 20.90
C LEU A 201 -6.12 -4.14 21.42
N ASN A 202 -6.47 -2.88 21.66
CA ASN A 202 -7.80 -2.45 22.13
C ASN A 202 -8.63 -1.77 21.03
N ASP A 203 -8.24 -1.90 19.75
CA ASP A 203 -9.02 -1.32 18.65
C ASP A 203 -10.44 -1.91 18.60
N ARG A 204 -11.38 -1.15 18.04
CA ARG A 204 -12.78 -1.56 17.88
C ARG A 204 -12.95 -2.69 16.87
N LEU A 205 -12.12 -2.74 15.83
CA LEU A 205 -12.19 -3.78 14.80
C LEU A 205 -11.35 -5.02 15.16
N PRO A 206 -11.89 -6.25 15.02
CA PRO A 206 -11.15 -7.48 15.28
C PRO A 206 -9.90 -7.60 14.40
N GLU A 207 -9.97 -7.21 13.13
CA GLU A 207 -8.88 -7.30 12.17
C GLU A 207 -7.65 -6.48 12.61
N ALA A 208 -7.88 -5.30 13.20
CA ALA A 208 -6.82 -4.47 13.76
C ALA A 208 -6.17 -5.14 14.99
N ARG A 209 -6.99 -5.72 15.88
CA ARG A 209 -6.50 -6.43 17.07
C ARG A 209 -5.73 -7.69 16.71
N GLU A 210 -6.15 -8.42 15.70
CA GLU A 210 -5.48 -9.62 15.20
C GLU A 210 -4.13 -9.27 14.56
N ALA A 211 -4.08 -8.24 13.71
CA ALA A 211 -2.84 -7.74 13.15
C ALA A 211 -1.86 -7.26 14.24
N ALA A 212 -2.36 -6.59 15.27
CA ALA A 212 -1.58 -6.19 16.44
C ALA A 212 -0.99 -7.41 17.15
N ARG A 213 -1.81 -8.43 17.46
CA ARG A 213 -1.33 -9.69 18.08
C ARG A 213 -0.27 -10.38 17.24
N SER A 214 -0.48 -10.47 15.92
CA SER A 214 0.53 -11.03 15.01
C SER A 214 1.84 -10.25 15.09
N THR A 215 1.76 -8.92 15.12
CA THR A 215 2.93 -8.04 15.26
C THR A 215 3.67 -8.29 16.57
N VAL A 216 2.94 -8.39 17.69
CA VAL A 216 3.52 -8.72 19.01
C VAL A 216 4.29 -10.03 18.98
N ILE A 217 3.69 -11.06 18.40
CA ILE A 217 4.29 -12.41 18.32
C ILE A 217 5.56 -12.36 17.48
N SER A 218 5.52 -11.78 16.29
CA SER A 218 6.70 -11.72 15.42
C SER A 218 7.82 -10.88 16.03
N ILE A 219 7.50 -9.80 16.74
CA ILE A 219 8.50 -9.02 17.48
C ILE A 219 9.13 -9.88 18.59
N TYR A 220 8.32 -10.60 19.36
CA TYR A 220 8.84 -11.47 20.42
C TYR A 220 9.77 -12.54 19.84
N ASP A 221 9.36 -13.20 18.77
CA ASP A 221 10.15 -14.26 18.13
C ASP A 221 11.51 -13.72 17.62
N ALA A 222 11.50 -12.58 16.93
CA ALA A 222 12.71 -11.93 16.41
C ALA A 222 13.61 -11.38 17.53
N PHE A 223 13.01 -10.72 18.54
CA PHE A 223 13.75 -10.11 19.63
C PHE A 223 14.40 -11.14 20.56
N THR A 224 13.74 -12.28 20.78
CA THR A 224 14.19 -13.31 21.73
C THR A 224 14.87 -14.51 21.08
N GLU A 225 15.12 -14.48 19.76
CA GLU A 225 15.70 -15.58 19.01
C GLU A 225 16.98 -16.13 19.67
N ASN A 226 17.85 -15.22 20.12
CA ASN A 226 19.18 -15.52 20.69
C ASN A 226 19.25 -15.33 22.22
N GLU A 227 18.11 -15.17 22.90
CA GLU A 227 18.05 -14.90 24.34
C GLU A 227 17.88 -16.20 25.13
N GLU A 228 18.72 -16.45 26.13
CA GLU A 228 18.59 -17.62 27.03
C GLU A 228 17.33 -17.51 27.91
N GLN A 229 17.04 -16.30 28.39
CA GLN A 229 15.90 -15.99 29.27
C GLN A 229 14.82 -15.21 28.53
N LYS A 230 14.26 -15.80 27.46
CA LYS A 230 13.31 -15.14 26.53
C LYS A 230 12.20 -14.34 27.22
N GLN A 231 11.56 -14.93 28.24
CA GLN A 231 10.45 -14.29 28.95
C GLN A 231 10.89 -13.07 29.77
N GLU A 232 12.04 -13.14 30.43
CA GLU A 232 12.59 -12.03 31.21
C GLU A 232 13.07 -10.91 30.29
N SER A 233 13.80 -11.24 29.22
CA SER A 233 14.23 -10.28 28.19
C SER A 233 13.02 -9.57 27.56
N TRP A 234 11.95 -10.30 27.23
CA TRP A 234 10.71 -9.73 26.69
C TRP A 234 9.99 -8.82 27.68
N GLN A 235 9.88 -9.23 28.94
CA GLN A 235 9.26 -8.44 29.99
C GLN A 235 10.00 -7.11 30.21
N ASN A 236 11.34 -7.17 30.31
CA ASN A 236 12.19 -5.98 30.46
C ASN A 236 12.08 -5.04 29.25
N PHE A 237 12.03 -5.61 28.04
CA PHE A 237 11.81 -4.86 26.81
C PHE A 237 10.45 -4.14 26.81
N CYS A 238 9.37 -4.85 27.17
CA CYS A 238 8.04 -4.24 27.25
C CYS A 238 7.97 -3.13 28.30
N GLN A 239 8.53 -3.34 29.49
CA GLN A 239 8.52 -2.35 30.58
C GLN A 239 9.33 -1.09 30.26
N SER A 240 10.39 -1.21 29.46
CA SER A 240 11.21 -0.06 29.05
C SER A 240 10.59 0.77 27.92
N ASN A 241 9.68 0.20 27.11
CA ASN A 241 9.11 0.87 25.94
C ASN A 241 7.63 1.26 26.09
N LEU A 242 6.92 0.72 27.08
CA LEU A 242 5.47 0.83 27.22
C LEU A 242 5.03 1.26 28.62
N THR A 243 3.78 1.72 28.72
CA THR A 243 3.12 1.91 30.02
C THR A 243 2.94 0.56 30.74
N PRO A 244 2.84 0.53 32.08
CA PRO A 244 2.66 -0.72 32.82
C PRO A 244 1.47 -1.57 32.35
N LEU A 245 0.34 -0.92 32.00
CA LEU A 245 -0.86 -1.60 31.48
C LEU A 245 -0.62 -2.24 30.11
N HIS A 246 0.05 -1.52 29.21
CA HIS A 246 0.39 -2.05 27.89
C HIS A 246 1.41 -3.19 28.02
N ALA A 247 2.47 -3.01 28.82
CA ALA A 247 3.48 -4.05 29.05
C ALA A 247 2.87 -5.37 29.56
N GLN A 248 1.96 -5.31 30.55
CA GLN A 248 1.24 -6.49 31.04
C GLN A 248 0.40 -7.17 29.94
N SER A 249 -0.27 -6.37 29.10
CA SER A 249 -1.08 -6.90 28.00
C SER A 249 -0.22 -7.63 26.96
N MET A 250 0.96 -7.10 26.66
CA MET A 250 1.92 -7.69 25.72
C MET A 250 2.50 -9.01 26.23
N VAL A 251 2.90 -9.06 27.50
CA VAL A 251 3.40 -10.29 28.13
C VAL A 251 2.32 -11.37 28.11
N LYS A 252 1.07 -11.01 28.44
CA LYS A 252 -0.06 -11.96 28.45
C LYS A 252 -0.33 -12.60 27.09
N ILE A 253 -0.13 -11.87 25.98
CA ILE A 253 -0.30 -12.41 24.63
C ILE A 253 0.64 -13.58 24.38
N ILE A 254 1.92 -13.41 24.72
CA ILE A 254 2.94 -14.46 24.56
C ILE A 254 2.67 -15.64 25.47
N SER A 255 2.27 -15.40 26.73
CA SER A 255 1.93 -16.49 27.66
C SER A 255 0.64 -17.25 27.32
N SER A 256 -0.15 -16.76 26.36
CA SER A 256 -1.42 -17.35 25.93
C SER A 256 -1.36 -18.12 24.61
N GLN A 257 -0.17 -18.20 24.01
CA GLN A 257 0.10 -19.12 22.88
C GLN A 257 0.05 -20.57 23.34
#